data_AF-A0A9D6HMZ3-F1
#
_entry.id   AF-A0A9D6HMZ3-F1
#
_cell.length_a   1.000
_cell.length_b   1.000
_cell.length_c   1.000
_cell.angle_alpha   90.00
_cell.angle_beta   90.00
_cell.angle_gamma   90.00
#
_symmetry.space_group_name_H-M   'P 1'
#
loop_
_entity.id
_entity.type
_entity.pdbx_description
1 polymer ?
#
loop_
_entity_poly.entity_id
_entity_poly.type
_entity_poly.pdbx_seq_one_letter_code
_entity_poly.pdbx_strand_id
1 'polypeptide(L)'
;MTLTIKQVPDELAERLRAQAARNHRSLQGELMHTLETAIAAHDYGKASVALQSRSAPAPARSFDRSGAADQAQGDLLAQLDSIVAGSHWGEAPLLGRDQANDRSLMREFDHLVQERQADYRR
;
A
#
# COMPACT_ATOMS: atom_id res chain seq x y z
N MET A 1 20.03 11.18 6.74
CA MET A 1 19.66 9.75 6.61
C MET A 1 20.13 9.27 5.25
N THR A 2 20.77 8.10 5.17
CA THR A 2 21.28 7.52 3.92
C THR A 2 20.54 6.23 3.63
N LEU A 3 20.06 6.05 2.40
CA LEU A 3 19.44 4.82 1.92
C LEU A 3 20.37 4.18 0.90
N THR A 4 20.76 2.94 1.15
CA THR A 4 21.60 2.16 0.25
C THR A 4 20.80 1.02 -0.32
N ILE A 5 20.64 1.00 -1.64
CA ILE A 5 19.97 -0.08 -2.36
C ILE A 5 21.07 -1.00 -2.91
N LYS A 6 21.08 -2.26 -2.46
CA LYS A 6 21.99 -3.29 -2.99
C LYS A 6 21.30 -4.01 -4.15
N GLN A 7 22.08 -4.49 -5.11
CA GLN A 7 21.60 -5.27 -6.27
C GLN A 7 20.67 -4.48 -7.22
N VAL A 8 21.09 -3.30 -7.65
CA VAL A 8 20.39 -2.58 -8.73
C VAL A 8 20.80 -3.20 -10.08
N PRO A 9 19.85 -3.65 -10.93
CA PRO A 9 20.18 -4.11 -12.27
C PRO A 9 20.86 -3.03 -13.09
N ASP A 10 21.90 -3.38 -13.85
CA ASP A 10 22.73 -2.42 -14.59
C ASP A 10 21.90 -1.57 -15.58
N GLU A 11 20.93 -2.19 -16.25
CA GLU A 11 20.02 -1.49 -17.16
C GLU A 11 19.19 -0.40 -16.45
N LEU A 12 18.80 -0.66 -15.20
CA LEU A 12 18.00 0.27 -14.40
C LEU A 12 18.88 1.43 -13.92
N ALA A 13 20.14 1.14 -13.54
CA ALA A 13 21.12 2.15 -13.18
C ALA A 13 21.46 3.09 -14.36
N GLU A 14 21.62 2.54 -15.57
CA GLU A 14 21.85 3.34 -16.79
C GLU A 14 20.67 4.24 -17.12
N ARG A 15 19.44 3.70 -17.07
CA ARG A 15 18.22 4.50 -17.29
C ARG A 15 18.11 5.64 -16.28
N LEU A 16 18.39 5.39 -15.00
CA LEU A 16 18.37 6.44 -13.97
C LEU A 16 19.44 7.49 -14.21
N ARG A 17 20.65 7.12 -14.64
CA ARG A 17 21.71 8.09 -15.00
C ARG A 17 21.33 8.94 -16.21
N ALA A 18 20.77 8.32 -17.25
CA ALA A 18 20.29 9.04 -18.43
C ALA A 18 19.17 10.03 -18.06
N GLN A 19 18.23 9.59 -17.21
CA GLN A 19 17.14 10.44 -16.70
C GLN A 19 17.69 11.63 -15.89
N ALA A 20 18.62 11.37 -14.97
CA ALA A 20 19.25 12.40 -14.14
C ALA A 20 20.03 13.42 -14.99
N ALA A 21 20.76 12.96 -16.01
CA ALA A 21 21.48 13.83 -16.94
C ALA A 21 20.52 14.73 -17.75
N ARG A 22 19.38 14.19 -18.20
CA ARG A 22 18.34 14.94 -18.91
C ARG A 22 17.66 15.98 -18.02
N ASN A 23 17.42 15.63 -16.76
CA ASN A 23 16.77 16.52 -15.79
C ASN A 23 17.76 17.48 -15.11
N HIS A 24 19.05 17.42 -15.47
CA HIS A 24 20.14 18.19 -14.86
C HIS A 24 20.20 18.04 -13.33
N ARG A 25 19.87 16.85 -12.83
CA ARG A 25 19.87 16.50 -11.40
C ARG A 25 20.96 15.51 -11.08
N SER A 26 21.41 15.48 -9.84
CA SER A 26 22.26 14.39 -9.36
C SER A 26 21.45 13.08 -9.34
N LEU A 27 22.13 11.94 -9.45
CA LEU A 27 21.48 10.62 -9.40
C LEU A 27 20.63 10.45 -8.13
N GLN A 28 21.15 10.92 -6.99
CA GLN A 28 20.41 10.91 -5.73
C GLN A 28 19.18 11.85 -5.78
N GLY A 29 19.30 13.02 -6.39
CA GLY A 29 18.18 13.96 -6.55
C GLY A 29 17.09 13.42 -7.46
N GLU A 30 17.45 12.73 -8.53
CA GLU A 30 16.48 12.06 -9.42
C GLU A 30 15.75 10.92 -8.71
N LEU A 31 16.48 10.13 -7.90
CA LEU A 31 15.89 9.06 -7.10
C LEU A 31 14.90 9.63 -6.06
N MET A 32 15.29 10.70 -5.37
CA MET A 32 14.42 11.39 -4.42
C MET A 32 13.15 11.92 -5.08
N HIS A 33 13.27 12.59 -6.23
CA HIS A 33 12.12 13.12 -6.94
C HIS A 33 11.16 12.01 -7.42
N THR A 34 11.71 10.89 -7.90
CA THR A 34 10.92 9.74 -8.32
C THR A 34 10.16 9.13 -7.14
N LEU A 35 10.82 9.01 -5.98
CA LEU A 35 10.20 8.53 -4.74
C LEU A 35 9.09 9.46 -4.25
N GLU A 36 9.34 10.77 -4.21
CA GLU A 36 8.35 11.78 -3.81
C GLU A 36 7.11 11.72 -4.72
N THR A 37 7.32 11.61 -6.03
CA THR A 37 6.23 11.52 -7.01
C THR A 37 5.44 10.22 -6.84
N ALA A 38 6.12 9.09 -6.60
CA ALA A 38 5.47 7.80 -6.40
C ALA A 38 4.64 7.76 -5.11
N ILE A 39 5.16 8.34 -4.02
CA ILE A 39 4.43 8.45 -2.74
C ILE A 39 3.21 9.35 -2.92
N ALA A 40 3.38 10.54 -3.53
CA ALA A 40 2.25 11.44 -3.79
C ALA A 40 1.17 10.75 -4.63
N ALA A 41 1.54 10.07 -5.72
CA ALA A 41 0.60 9.34 -6.56
C ALA A 41 -0.13 8.22 -5.79
N HIS A 42 0.56 7.53 -4.89
CA HIS A 42 -0.04 6.50 -4.04
C HIS A 42 -1.08 7.08 -3.06
N ASP A 43 -0.80 8.24 -2.47
CA ASP A 43 -1.73 8.94 -1.57
C ASP A 43 -2.96 9.49 -2.33
N TYR A 44 -2.78 10.03 -3.53
CA TYR A 44 -3.90 10.43 -4.41
C TYR A 44 -4.77 9.25 -4.81
N GLY A 45 -4.18 8.08 -5.09
CA GLY A 45 -4.92 6.85 -5.37
C GLY A 45 -5.82 6.43 -4.20
N LYS A 46 -5.29 6.48 -2.96
CA LYS A 46 -6.07 6.17 -1.74
C LYS A 46 -7.22 7.15 -1.51
N ALA A 47 -6.99 8.44 -1.74
CA ALA A 47 -8.03 9.47 -1.60
C ALA A 47 -9.16 9.26 -2.61
N SER A 48 -8.85 8.90 -3.86
CA SER A 48 -9.86 8.69 -4.91
C SER A 48 -10.80 7.52 -4.60
N VAL A 49 -10.27 6.41 -4.08
CA VAL A 49 -11.06 5.25 -3.66
C VAL A 49 -11.95 5.59 -2.47
N ALA A 50 -11.46 6.40 -1.51
CA ALA A 50 -12.23 6.81 -0.34
C ALA A 50 -13.41 7.75 -0.68
N LEU A 51 -13.32 8.56 -1.75
CA LEU A 51 -14.43 9.38 -2.23
C LEU A 51 -15.47 8.56 -3.02
N GLN A 52 -15.06 7.52 -3.73
CA GLN A 52 -15.99 6.63 -4.43
C GLN A 52 -16.87 5.82 -3.46
N SER A 53 -16.33 5.39 -2.31
CA SER A 53 -17.09 4.58 -1.33
C SER A 53 -18.17 5.35 -0.57
N ARG A 54 -18.22 6.69 -0.67
CA ARG A 54 -19.21 7.53 0.04
C ARG A 54 -20.43 7.90 -0.80
N SER A 55 -20.50 7.48 -2.06
CA SER A 55 -21.51 7.95 -3.01
C SER A 55 -22.31 6.80 -3.63
N ALA A 56 -23.48 6.47 -3.06
CA ALA A 56 -24.60 5.85 -3.79
C ALA A 56 -25.91 5.91 -2.95
N PRO A 57 -27.13 5.89 -3.55
CA PRO A 57 -27.48 6.00 -4.98
C PRO A 57 -28.72 6.89 -5.31
N ALA A 58 -28.89 7.27 -6.60
CA ALA A 58 -30.19 7.45 -7.28
C ALA A 58 -30.03 7.33 -8.81
N PRO A 59 -31.06 6.90 -9.58
CA PRO A 59 -30.87 5.91 -10.64
C PRO A 59 -30.95 6.44 -12.09
N ALA A 60 -30.65 5.51 -13.01
CA ALA A 60 -30.98 5.46 -14.44
C ALA A 60 -29.88 5.90 -15.44
N ARG A 61 -29.06 4.93 -15.84
CA ARG A 61 -29.03 4.45 -17.23
C ARG A 61 -28.41 3.06 -17.27
N SER A 62 -29.18 2.10 -17.77
CA SER A 62 -28.79 0.71 -17.99
C SER A 62 -27.59 0.65 -18.92
N PHE A 63 -26.41 0.45 -18.33
CA PHE A 63 -25.27 -0.11 -19.04
C PHE A 63 -25.32 -1.62 -18.83
N ASP A 64 -25.63 -2.35 -19.90
CA ASP A 64 -25.45 -3.81 -20.00
C ASP A 64 -23.94 -4.14 -20.09
N ARG A 65 -23.22 -3.73 -19.03
CA ARG A 65 -21.80 -3.97 -18.75
C ARG A 65 -21.59 -4.25 -17.25
N SER A 66 -22.68 -4.31 -16.47
CA SER A 66 -22.60 -4.60 -15.04
C SER A 66 -22.29 -6.07 -14.76
N GLY A 67 -22.62 -7.02 -15.63
CA GLY A 67 -22.39 -8.44 -15.34
C GLY A 67 -20.92 -8.80 -15.13
N ALA A 68 -20.03 -8.37 -16.04
CA ALA A 68 -18.60 -8.69 -15.94
C ALA A 68 -17.87 -7.88 -14.86
N ALA A 69 -18.24 -6.60 -14.67
CA ALA A 69 -17.66 -5.76 -13.64
C ALA A 69 -18.11 -6.17 -12.22
N ASP A 70 -19.38 -6.53 -12.05
CA ASP A 70 -19.95 -6.99 -10.78
C ASP A 70 -19.46 -8.40 -10.43
N GLN A 71 -19.28 -9.29 -11.44
CA GLN A 71 -18.60 -10.57 -11.25
C GLN A 71 -17.12 -10.39 -10.88
N ALA A 72 -16.39 -9.53 -11.57
CA ALA A 72 -14.99 -9.23 -11.23
C ALA A 72 -14.85 -8.59 -9.83
N GLN A 73 -15.81 -7.74 -9.44
CA GLN A 73 -15.88 -7.15 -8.09
C GLN A 73 -16.20 -8.23 -7.05
N GLY A 74 -17.12 -9.16 -7.35
CA GLY A 74 -17.47 -10.30 -6.51
C GLY A 74 -16.29 -11.25 -6.31
N ASP A 75 -15.55 -11.56 -7.38
CA ASP A 75 -14.34 -12.38 -7.32
C ASP A 75 -13.25 -11.72 -6.48
N LEU A 76 -13.07 -10.40 -6.60
CA LEU A 76 -12.13 -9.64 -5.77
C LEU A 76 -12.54 -9.64 -4.30
N LEU A 77 -13.84 -9.48 -4.00
CA LEU A 77 -14.35 -9.53 -2.63
C LEU A 77 -14.19 -10.92 -2.02
N ALA A 78 -14.45 -11.98 -2.78
CA ALA A 78 -14.22 -13.37 -2.34
C ALA A 78 -12.72 -13.64 -2.12
N GLN A 79 -11.85 -13.10 -2.97
CA GLN A 79 -10.40 -13.19 -2.79
C GLN A 79 -9.97 -12.47 -1.50
N LEU A 80 -10.49 -11.27 -1.23
CA LEU A 80 -10.21 -10.54 0.01
C LEU A 80 -10.71 -11.31 1.24
N ASP A 81 -11.91 -11.90 1.19
CA ASP A 81 -12.44 -12.72 2.28
C ASP A 81 -11.54 -13.94 2.55
N SER A 82 -10.99 -14.57 1.51
CA SER A 82 -10.01 -15.66 1.67
C SER A 82 -8.70 -15.21 2.33
N ILE A 83 -8.22 -14.01 2.00
CA ILE A 83 -7.03 -13.42 2.62
C ILE A 83 -7.32 -13.08 4.09
N VAL A 84 -8.48 -12.50 4.37
CA VAL A 84 -8.90 -12.11 5.73
C VAL A 84 -9.18 -13.34 6.60
N ALA A 85 -9.80 -14.40 6.07
CA ALA A 85 -10.09 -15.62 6.81
C ALA A 85 -8.83 -16.35 7.30
N GLY A 86 -7.71 -16.24 6.55
CA GLY A 86 -6.41 -16.76 6.94
C GLY A 86 -5.58 -15.82 7.83
N SER A 87 -6.13 -14.67 8.25
CA SER A 87 -5.37 -13.66 8.97
C SER A 87 -6.10 -13.12 10.21
N HIS A 88 -5.32 -12.73 11.20
CA HIS A 88 -5.78 -12.37 12.55
C HIS A 88 -6.30 -10.93 12.67
N TRP A 89 -6.77 -10.31 11.57
CA TRP A 89 -7.16 -8.89 11.57
C TRP A 89 -8.29 -8.59 12.56
N GLY A 90 -9.18 -9.56 12.81
CA GLY A 90 -10.25 -9.43 13.80
C GLY A 90 -9.78 -9.34 15.26
N GLU A 91 -8.54 -9.74 15.54
CA GLU A 91 -7.91 -9.64 16.86
C GLU A 91 -6.94 -8.45 16.97
N ALA A 92 -6.87 -7.62 15.93
CA ALA A 92 -5.99 -6.46 15.93
C ALA A 92 -6.47 -5.43 16.98
N PRO A 93 -5.56 -4.91 17.83
CA PRO A 93 -5.90 -3.92 18.83
C PRO A 93 -6.34 -2.61 18.15
N LEU A 94 -7.47 -2.06 18.59
CA LEU A 94 -7.94 -0.74 18.13
C LEU A 94 -7.14 0.35 18.85
N LEU A 95 -6.30 1.05 18.10
CA LEU A 95 -5.46 2.13 18.63
C LEU A 95 -6.08 3.50 18.35
N GLY A 96 -6.07 4.35 19.37
CA GLY A 96 -6.33 5.78 19.19
C GLY A 96 -5.18 6.48 18.46
N ARG A 97 -5.42 7.69 17.94
CA ARG A 97 -4.43 8.48 17.18
C ARG A 97 -3.12 8.72 17.94
N ASP A 98 -3.20 9.01 19.24
CA ASP A 98 -2.03 9.26 20.08
C ASP A 98 -1.26 7.96 20.38
N GLN A 99 -1.98 6.86 20.59
CA GLN A 99 -1.41 5.53 20.82
C GLN A 99 -0.69 5.00 19.57
N ALA A 100 -1.23 5.27 18.38
CA ALA A 100 -0.61 4.89 17.12
C ALA A 100 0.74 5.61 16.87
N ASN A 101 0.94 6.78 17.47
CA ASN A 101 2.20 7.53 17.38
C ASN A 101 3.18 7.20 18.51
N ASP A 102 2.75 6.46 19.54
CA ASP A 102 3.62 6.03 20.63
C ASP A 102 4.52 4.88 20.19
N ARG A 103 5.81 5.18 20.06
CA ARG A 103 6.81 4.19 19.64
C ARG A 103 7.05 3.09 20.66
N SER A 104 6.80 3.33 21.95
CA SER A 104 6.96 2.30 22.98
C SER A 104 5.85 1.28 22.87
N LEU A 105 4.61 1.77 22.76
CA LEU A 105 3.41 0.94 22.58
C LEU A 105 3.49 0.09 21.30
N MET A 106 4.00 0.66 20.20
CA MET A 106 4.15 -0.07 18.94
C MET A 106 5.16 -1.22 19.06
N ARG A 107 6.24 -1.04 19.83
CA ARG A 107 7.24 -2.10 20.10
C ARG A 107 6.67 -3.23 20.94
N GLU A 108 5.81 -2.91 21.91
CA GLU A 108 5.13 -3.92 22.73
C GLU A 108 4.19 -4.78 21.88
N PHE A 109 3.44 -4.18 20.95
CA PHE A 109 2.60 -4.95 20.02
C PHE A 109 3.41 -5.82 19.06
N ASP A 110 4.51 -5.32 18.50
CA ASP A 110 5.40 -6.14 17.67
C ASP A 110 5.95 -7.35 18.43
N HIS A 111 6.29 -7.17 19.71
CA HIS A 111 6.74 -8.27 20.58
C HIS A 111 5.64 -9.31 20.78
N LEU A 112 4.41 -8.89 21.10
CA LEU A 112 3.25 -9.78 21.27
C LEU A 112 2.92 -10.55 19.98
N VAL A 113 3.04 -9.90 18.82
CA VAL A 113 2.85 -10.56 17.52
C VAL A 113 3.93 -11.61 17.26
N GLN A 114 5.20 -11.32 17.60
CA GLN A 114 6.30 -12.28 17.46
C GLN A 114 6.13 -13.49 18.40
N GLU A 115 5.72 -13.29 19.64
CA GLU A 115 5.42 -14.39 20.57
C GLU A 115 4.32 -15.29 20.00
N ARG A 116 3.21 -14.71 19.51
CA ARG A 116 2.11 -15.49 18.91
C ARG A 116 2.48 -16.19 17.61
N GLN A 117 3.39 -15.64 16.80
CA GLN A 117 3.91 -16.31 15.60
C GLN A 117 4.91 -17.43 15.93
N ALA A 118 5.64 -17.32 17.05
CA ALA A 118 6.56 -18.35 17.49
C ALA A 118 5.85 -19.66 17.87
N ASP A 119 4.62 -19.56 18.38
CA ASP A 119 3.79 -20.72 18.73
C ASP A 119 3.34 -21.56 17.52
N TYR A 120 3.38 -21.01 16.30
CA TYR A 120 3.09 -21.73 15.06
C TYR A 120 4.29 -22.50 14.48
N ARG A 121 5.50 -22.36 15.05
CA ARG A 121 6.73 -23.04 14.60
C ARG A 121 7.13 -24.27 15.45
N ARG A 122 6.25 -24.77 16.31
CA ARG A 122 6.39 -26.07 16.99
C ARG A 122 5.48 -27.12 16.34
#